data_AF-A0A1Z7Z0Q9-F1
#
_entry.id   AF-A0A1Z7Z0Q9-F1
#
_cell.length_a   1.000
_cell.length_b   1.000
_cell.length_c   1.000
_cell.angle_alpha   90.00
_cell.angle_beta   90.00
_cell.angle_gamma   90.00
#
_symmetry.space_group_name_H-M   'P 1'
#
loop_
_entity.id
_entity.type
_entity.pdbx_description
1 polymer ?
#
loop_
_entity_poly.entity_id
_entity_poly.type
_entity_poly.pdbx_seq_one_letter_code
_entity_poly.pdbx_strand_id
1 'polypeptide(L)'
;MNTKANSTVDFVPSSDAGNEVIIDNTGTKPRVRKKKKLTAHRAAYFVHSFVGLKLSLLFSIVLITGTIAVFAEEIDWLIYSEVRVSPEGEKLNEGEVFDHLKAAMPGTGFVGIVTASNRERTAAQAVMTLPDGSFKKAWVNPYTGEVTGITDFLTVGEFFASLHRSLYLPVVGRAIVNAFGVICLIGLISGLVSYRRFWREFFTLPRWNAKLRILLGDLHKFIGLWSMWFVLIIGVSGSWWFYQNPLVELDAVPQFLPDNVIDPALTTKDLEKLGKGVPTQLSSEEIVKSVKEHDPDFHINYLYPPQHNGMAYTVYGTKRELLVNRYSTRYFVHPYTAEIIGHRIAGDMQPVKRVDLSMGPLHYGTWGYDGTGDFLVKLVWFVFGTAMCVLSISGMIIFYKRTKSATQKLLPTTLGVKQKTYKAWLVIRPWGGPMSGFKYVNWFFIAVIGYGISTSFSLQQEGIADSGYKYTEQQIGSWRISLNAILGPLEKEFNPIQPGRMTTLNAFIAEGDPQAIKFMYVKPKKPRTTRAPGSVVHGAIGNLHAHMPVPQKLKEDAKLWLTIEDWEGNFYKTSWPLLPDDEKTIDLR
;
A
#
# COMPACT_ATOMS: atom_id res chain seq x y z
N MET A 1 44.14 67.79 -9.56
CA MET A 1 45.19 66.80 -9.23
C MET A 1 44.71 65.97 -8.07
N ASN A 2 44.72 64.66 -8.29
CA ASN A 2 44.27 63.59 -7.41
C ASN A 2 45.38 63.29 -6.39
N THR A 3 45.06 63.10 -5.11
CA THR A 3 45.84 62.18 -4.25
C THR A 3 44.94 61.57 -3.17
N LYS A 4 44.96 60.23 -3.17
CA LYS A 4 44.27 59.31 -2.27
C LYS A 4 44.78 59.44 -0.83
N ALA A 5 43.89 59.25 0.13
CA ALA A 5 44.24 58.67 1.43
C ALA A 5 43.39 57.40 1.63
N ASN A 6 44.08 56.25 1.60
CA ASN A 6 43.54 54.96 2.02
C ASN A 6 43.12 55.05 3.50
N SER A 7 41.88 54.69 3.82
CA SER A 7 41.54 54.25 5.18
C SER A 7 41.40 52.73 5.15
N THR A 8 42.38 52.09 5.76
CA THR A 8 42.38 50.67 6.11
C THR A 8 41.24 50.39 7.08
N VAL A 9 40.40 49.41 6.74
CA VAL A 9 39.45 48.83 7.68
C VAL A 9 40.24 47.87 8.56
N ASP A 10 40.66 48.34 9.73
CA ASP A 10 41.27 47.47 10.73
C ASP A 10 40.17 46.60 11.35
N PHE A 11 40.13 45.33 10.96
CA PHE A 11 39.41 44.28 11.67
C PHE A 11 40.15 44.02 13.00
N VAL A 12 39.68 44.62 14.08
CA VAL A 12 40.06 44.18 15.43
C VAL A 12 39.26 42.90 15.74
N PRO A 13 39.90 41.73 15.93
CA PRO A 13 39.19 40.55 16.35
C PRO A 13 38.82 40.73 17.83
N SER A 14 37.52 40.92 18.13
CA SER A 14 37.08 40.86 19.52
C SER A 14 37.11 39.42 20.00
N SER A 15 37.84 39.15 21.07
CA SER A 15 38.03 37.84 21.70
C SER A 15 36.77 37.23 22.35
N ASP A 16 35.62 37.89 22.28
CA ASP A 16 34.34 37.35 22.72
C ASP A 16 33.56 36.76 21.53
N ALA A 17 33.74 35.46 21.32
CA ALA A 17 33.00 34.65 20.36
C ALA A 17 31.50 34.60 20.72
N GLY A 18 30.71 35.62 20.34
CA GLY A 18 29.28 35.57 20.60
C GLY A 18 28.38 36.68 20.04
N ASN A 19 28.87 37.90 19.82
CA ASN A 19 28.02 39.04 19.45
C ASN A 19 28.47 39.69 18.13
N GLU A 20 27.52 39.90 17.21
CA GLU A 20 27.72 40.75 16.03
C GLU A 20 27.54 42.22 16.43
N VAL A 21 28.53 43.05 16.12
CA VAL A 21 28.46 44.51 16.25
C VAL A 21 28.13 45.08 14.87
N ILE A 22 26.97 45.71 14.72
CA ILE A 22 26.65 46.51 13.52
C ILE A 22 26.97 47.96 13.88
N ILE A 23 27.93 48.54 13.17
CA ILE A 23 28.24 49.97 13.27
C ILE A 23 27.35 50.70 12.25
N ASP A 24 26.44 51.53 12.75
CA ASP A 24 25.65 52.42 11.90
C ASP A 24 26.44 53.73 11.71
N ASN A 25 26.53 54.23 10.47
CA ASN A 25 27.39 55.36 10.10
C ASN A 25 26.82 56.73 10.56
N THR A 26 25.93 56.74 11.55
CA THR A 26 25.16 57.91 12.00
C THR A 26 25.59 58.43 13.38
N GLY A 27 26.76 58.03 13.89
CA GLY A 27 27.35 58.61 15.11
C GLY A 27 26.60 58.28 16.41
N THR A 28 25.71 57.29 16.41
CA THR A 28 25.07 56.79 17.62
C THR A 28 25.72 55.49 18.11
N LYS A 29 25.89 55.35 19.44
CA LYS A 29 26.60 54.25 20.10
C LYS A 29 26.22 52.87 19.52
N PRO A 30 27.19 51.95 19.32
CA PRO A 30 26.93 50.62 18.77
C PRO A 30 25.91 49.85 19.61
N ARG A 31 24.81 49.42 19.00
CA ARG A 31 23.82 48.54 19.64
C ARG A 31 24.29 47.10 19.57
N VAL A 32 24.78 46.57 20.68
CA VAL A 32 25.09 45.14 20.83
C VAL A 32 23.78 44.34 20.82
N ARG A 33 23.48 43.70 19.69
CA ARG A 33 22.28 42.87 19.55
C ARG A 33 22.59 41.48 20.13
N LYS A 34 22.30 41.27 21.41
CA LYS A 34 22.44 39.95 22.06
C LYS A 34 21.79 38.86 21.18
N LYS A 35 22.53 37.82 20.80
CA LYS A 35 21.96 36.64 20.13
C LYS A 35 20.83 36.09 21.00
N LYS A 36 19.59 36.18 20.52
CA LYS A 36 18.43 35.67 21.25
C LYS A 36 18.58 34.15 21.35
N LYS A 37 18.73 33.60 22.57
CA LYS A 37 18.72 32.15 22.80
C LYS A 37 17.47 31.52 22.15
N LEU A 38 17.65 30.44 21.40
CA LEU A 38 16.57 29.67 20.81
C LEU A 38 15.86 28.91 21.93
N THR A 39 14.62 29.29 22.24
CA THR A 39 13.81 28.57 23.25
C THR A 39 13.12 27.37 22.61
N ALA A 40 12.83 26.32 23.39
CA ALA A 40 12.11 25.13 22.92
C ALA A 40 10.80 25.49 22.19
N HIS A 41 10.03 26.44 22.72
CA HIS A 41 8.83 26.96 22.07
C HIS A 41 9.11 27.56 20.68
N ARG A 42 10.17 28.36 20.53
CA ARG A 42 10.51 28.96 19.22
C ARG A 42 10.98 27.88 18.24
N ALA A 43 11.79 26.94 18.71
CA ALA A 43 12.20 25.79 17.90
C ALA A 43 11.00 24.97 17.43
N ALA A 44 10.09 24.62 18.35
CA ALA A 44 8.87 23.88 18.04
C ALA A 44 7.97 24.65 17.05
N TYR A 45 7.80 25.96 17.22
CA TYR A 45 7.09 26.80 16.26
C TYR A 45 7.72 26.72 14.85
N PHE A 46 9.06 26.77 14.76
CA PHE A 46 9.76 26.66 13.48
C PHE A 46 9.59 25.28 12.85
N VAL A 47 9.71 24.21 13.64
CA VAL A 47 9.51 22.83 13.18
C VAL A 47 8.07 22.63 12.68
N HIS A 48 7.08 22.99 13.50
CA HIS A 48 5.66 22.89 13.14
C HIS A 48 5.35 23.67 11.86
N SER A 49 5.82 24.92 11.78
CA SER A 49 5.62 25.78 10.60
C SER A 49 6.39 25.29 9.37
N PHE A 50 7.51 24.58 9.53
CA PHE A 50 8.29 24.04 8.41
C PHE A 50 7.59 22.82 7.83
N VAL A 51 7.27 21.85 8.69
CA VAL A 51 6.56 20.62 8.34
C VAL A 51 5.22 20.94 7.68
N GLY A 52 4.41 21.76 8.35
CA GLY A 52 3.07 22.12 7.87
C GLY A 52 3.05 23.06 6.66
N LEU A 53 4.20 23.51 6.14
CA LEU A 53 4.27 24.37 4.97
C LEU A 53 4.94 23.69 3.79
N LYS A 54 6.17 23.19 3.97
CA LYS A 54 7.00 22.68 2.88
C LYS A 54 6.44 21.40 2.27
N LEU A 55 5.75 20.61 3.09
CA LEU A 55 5.18 19.34 2.68
C LEU A 55 3.65 19.38 2.60
N SER A 56 3.03 20.55 2.79
CA SER A 56 1.57 20.71 2.90
C SER A 56 0.80 20.22 1.70
N LEU A 57 1.31 20.39 0.47
CA LEU A 57 0.58 19.96 -0.73
C LEU A 57 0.48 18.43 -0.81
N LEU A 58 1.63 17.74 -0.79
CA LEU A 58 1.67 16.28 -0.83
C LEU A 58 0.99 15.66 0.40
N PHE A 59 1.21 16.24 1.58
CA PHE A 59 0.57 15.79 2.81
C PHE A 59 -0.95 15.98 2.75
N SER A 60 -1.46 17.06 2.13
CA SER A 60 -2.90 17.24 1.93
C SER A 60 -3.48 16.21 0.97
N ILE A 61 -2.75 15.83 -0.10
CA ILE A 61 -3.19 14.75 -0.98
C ILE A 61 -3.39 13.47 -0.17
N VAL A 62 -2.37 13.06 0.61
CA VAL A 62 -2.44 11.86 1.46
C VAL A 62 -3.59 11.93 2.47
N LEU A 63 -3.78 13.07 3.15
CA LEU A 63 -4.86 13.23 4.13
C LEU A 63 -6.25 13.18 3.48
N ILE A 64 -6.43 13.86 2.35
CA ILE A 64 -7.72 13.90 1.63
C ILE A 64 -8.06 12.52 1.10
N THR A 65 -7.11 11.85 0.45
CA THR A 65 -7.33 10.52 -0.13
C THR A 65 -7.56 9.48 0.96
N GLY A 66 -6.84 9.56 2.08
CA GLY A 66 -7.07 8.71 3.25
C GLY A 66 -8.45 8.92 3.87
N THR A 67 -8.88 10.18 4.01
CA THR A 67 -10.22 10.52 4.53
C THR A 67 -11.32 9.94 3.64
N ILE A 68 -11.17 10.03 2.32
CA ILE A 68 -12.12 9.45 1.35
C ILE A 68 -12.08 7.92 1.40
N ALA A 69 -10.88 7.32 1.49
CA ALA A 69 -10.67 5.88 1.49
C ALA A 69 -11.28 5.15 2.70
N VAL A 70 -11.60 5.86 3.79
CA VAL A 70 -12.39 5.32 4.92
C VAL A 70 -13.71 4.70 4.43
N PHE A 71 -14.30 5.27 3.37
CA PHE A 71 -15.53 4.80 2.73
C PHE A 71 -15.29 4.16 1.35
N ALA A 72 -14.09 3.63 1.07
CA ALA A 72 -13.78 3.06 -0.25
C ALA A 72 -14.80 2.00 -0.69
N GLU A 73 -15.18 1.10 0.22
CA GLU A 73 -16.13 0.02 -0.08
C GLU A 73 -17.56 0.55 -0.25
N GLU A 74 -17.96 1.58 0.51
CA GLU A 74 -19.27 2.24 0.38
C GLU A 74 -19.37 3.11 -0.89
N ILE A 75 -18.26 3.72 -1.31
CA ILE A 75 -18.15 4.44 -2.60
C ILE A 75 -18.35 3.44 -3.74
N ASP A 76 -17.70 2.29 -3.67
CA ASP A 76 -17.87 1.24 -4.68
C ASP A 76 -19.31 0.71 -4.69
N TRP A 77 -19.91 0.48 -3.52
CA TRP A 77 -21.32 0.09 -3.42
C TRP A 77 -22.29 1.13 -4.03
N LEU A 78 -21.97 2.42 -3.94
CA LEU A 78 -22.78 3.49 -4.52
C LEU A 78 -22.65 3.54 -6.06
N ILE A 79 -21.44 3.32 -6.58
CA ILE A 79 -21.12 3.52 -8.00
C ILE A 79 -21.43 2.28 -8.83
N TYR A 80 -21.08 1.09 -8.34
CA TYR A 80 -21.18 -0.16 -9.08
C TYR A 80 -22.43 -0.95 -8.66
N SER A 81 -23.30 -1.23 -9.61
CA SER A 81 -24.53 -2.01 -9.35
C SER A 81 -24.25 -3.47 -9.04
N GLU A 82 -23.17 -4.02 -9.60
CA GLU A 82 -22.72 -5.41 -9.44
C GLU A 82 -22.41 -5.74 -7.97
N VAL A 83 -22.08 -4.73 -7.18
CA VAL A 83 -21.75 -4.85 -5.75
C VAL A 83 -23.01 -4.98 -4.89
N ARG A 84 -24.18 -4.58 -5.40
CA ARG A 84 -25.41 -4.46 -4.62
C ARG A 84 -26.26 -5.72 -4.70
N VAL A 85 -26.72 -6.19 -3.55
CA VAL A 85 -27.66 -7.31 -3.43
C VAL A 85 -28.80 -6.97 -2.48
N SER A 86 -29.94 -7.64 -2.69
CA SER A 86 -31.06 -7.63 -1.76
C SER A 86 -30.96 -8.85 -0.84
N PRO A 87 -31.13 -8.68 0.48
CA PRO A 87 -31.24 -9.82 1.39
C PRO A 87 -32.46 -10.67 1.05
N GLU A 88 -32.23 -11.94 0.75
CA GLU A 88 -33.26 -12.91 0.39
C GLU A 88 -33.08 -14.19 1.23
N GLY A 89 -33.73 -14.24 2.40
CA GLY A 89 -33.62 -15.37 3.31
C GLY A 89 -32.28 -15.42 4.06
N GLU A 90 -31.86 -16.64 4.42
CA GLU A 90 -30.56 -16.87 5.07
C GLU A 90 -29.44 -16.87 4.04
N LYS A 91 -28.26 -16.37 4.43
CA LYS A 91 -27.08 -16.43 3.58
C LYS A 91 -26.68 -17.89 3.36
N LEU A 92 -26.24 -18.20 2.15
CA LEU A 92 -25.62 -19.48 1.83
C LEU A 92 -24.33 -19.66 2.62
N ASN A 93 -23.87 -20.91 2.69
CA ASN A 93 -22.53 -21.21 3.19
C ASN A 93 -21.50 -20.45 2.34
N GLU A 94 -20.51 -19.78 2.96
CA GLU A 94 -19.52 -18.99 2.23
C GLU A 94 -18.74 -19.79 1.19
N GLY A 95 -18.55 -21.08 1.45
CA GLY A 95 -17.93 -22.03 0.54
C GLY A 95 -18.85 -22.39 -0.64
N GLU A 96 -20.14 -22.60 -0.37
CA GLU A 96 -21.16 -22.84 -1.40
C GLU A 96 -21.25 -21.65 -2.38
N VAL A 97 -21.21 -20.42 -1.86
CA VAL A 97 -21.14 -19.20 -2.69
C VAL A 97 -19.93 -19.22 -3.62
N PHE A 98 -18.78 -19.69 -3.13
CA PHE A 98 -17.57 -19.78 -3.95
C PHE A 98 -17.65 -20.92 -4.98
N ASP A 99 -18.24 -22.05 -4.61
CA ASP A 99 -18.46 -23.18 -5.50
C ASP A 99 -19.42 -22.81 -6.64
N HIS A 100 -20.51 -22.10 -6.35
CA HIS A 100 -21.40 -21.53 -7.35
C HIS A 100 -20.68 -20.56 -8.30
N LEU A 101 -19.82 -19.69 -7.78
CA LEU A 101 -19.01 -18.79 -8.61
C LEU A 101 -18.06 -19.56 -9.54
N LYS A 102 -17.35 -20.57 -9.03
CA LYS A 102 -16.46 -21.43 -9.83
C LYS A 102 -17.25 -22.19 -10.91
N ALA A 103 -18.44 -22.68 -10.58
CA ALA A 103 -19.30 -23.40 -11.51
C ALA A 103 -19.87 -22.48 -12.61
N ALA A 104 -20.20 -21.23 -12.28
CA ALA A 104 -20.71 -20.24 -13.23
C ALA A 104 -19.63 -19.73 -14.21
N MET A 105 -18.35 -19.83 -13.84
CA MET A 105 -17.22 -19.38 -14.66
C MET A 105 -16.16 -20.48 -14.83
N PRO A 106 -16.49 -21.59 -15.54
CA PRO A 106 -15.55 -22.68 -15.75
C PRO A 106 -14.33 -22.20 -16.52
N GLY A 107 -13.14 -22.68 -16.15
CA GLY A 107 -11.87 -22.29 -16.78
C GLY A 107 -11.30 -20.93 -16.32
N THR A 108 -12.01 -20.21 -15.44
CA THR A 108 -11.48 -18.98 -14.81
C THR A 108 -10.73 -19.33 -13.53
N GLY A 109 -9.55 -18.75 -13.32
CA GLY A 109 -8.85 -18.90 -12.05
C GLY A 109 -9.32 -17.89 -11.02
N PHE A 110 -9.50 -18.34 -9.79
CA PHE A 110 -9.80 -17.48 -8.65
C PHE A 110 -8.70 -17.60 -7.61
N VAL A 111 -8.16 -16.46 -7.18
CA VAL A 111 -7.13 -16.41 -6.12
C VAL A 111 -7.75 -16.69 -4.74
N GLY A 112 -9.00 -16.30 -4.57
CA GLY A 112 -9.77 -16.42 -3.33
C GLY A 112 -11.01 -15.53 -3.39
N ILE A 113 -11.86 -15.62 -2.37
CA ILE A 113 -13.13 -14.89 -2.29
C ILE A 113 -13.28 -14.19 -0.93
N VAL A 114 -13.59 -12.90 -0.96
CA VAL A 114 -14.08 -12.13 0.19
C VAL A 114 -15.57 -12.36 0.27
N THR A 115 -16.03 -12.93 1.38
CA THR A 115 -17.37 -13.54 1.51
C THR A 115 -18.49 -12.53 1.70
N ALA A 116 -18.16 -11.27 2.02
CA ALA A 116 -19.11 -10.24 2.43
C ALA A 116 -20.03 -10.69 3.59
N SER A 117 -19.62 -11.65 4.41
CA SER A 117 -20.43 -12.14 5.55
C SER A 117 -20.80 -11.00 6.51
N ASN A 118 -19.94 -9.99 6.61
CA ASN A 118 -20.09 -8.82 7.47
C ASN A 118 -21.00 -7.69 6.90
N ARG A 119 -21.58 -7.86 5.71
CA ARG A 119 -22.48 -6.87 5.08
C ARG A 119 -23.70 -7.53 4.47
N GLU A 120 -24.89 -6.99 4.75
CA GLU A 120 -26.14 -7.61 4.28
C GLU A 120 -26.47 -7.30 2.83
N ARG A 121 -26.09 -6.10 2.33
CA ARG A 121 -26.48 -5.61 1.01
C ARG A 121 -25.33 -5.56 0.00
N THR A 122 -24.28 -6.34 0.25
CA THR A 122 -23.06 -6.35 -0.55
C THR A 122 -22.79 -7.76 -1.07
N ALA A 123 -22.55 -7.87 -2.37
CA ALA A 123 -22.12 -9.12 -2.99
C ALA A 123 -20.74 -9.55 -2.46
N ALA A 124 -20.50 -10.85 -2.39
CA ALA A 124 -19.15 -11.39 -2.18
C ALA A 124 -18.30 -11.11 -3.43
N GLN A 125 -16.99 -10.95 -3.26
CA GLN A 125 -16.07 -10.66 -4.38
C GLN A 125 -14.93 -11.65 -4.46
N ALA A 126 -14.58 -12.10 -5.66
CA ALA A 126 -13.38 -12.89 -5.91
C ALA A 126 -12.48 -12.19 -6.92
N VAL A 127 -11.17 -12.27 -6.70
CA VAL A 127 -10.20 -11.83 -7.72
C VAL A 127 -10.12 -12.93 -8.75
N MET A 128 -10.59 -12.64 -9.96
CA MET A 128 -10.48 -13.52 -11.12
C MET A 128 -9.22 -13.20 -11.90
N THR A 129 -8.58 -14.23 -12.43
CA THR A 129 -7.56 -14.10 -13.47
C THR A 129 -8.11 -14.60 -14.79
N LEU A 130 -7.94 -13.77 -15.82
CA LEU A 130 -8.31 -14.09 -17.19
C LEU A 130 -7.15 -14.85 -17.89
N PRO A 131 -7.41 -15.57 -19.00
CA PRO A 131 -6.38 -16.35 -19.70
C PRO A 131 -5.17 -15.52 -20.18
N ASP A 132 -5.36 -14.23 -20.44
CA ASP A 132 -4.29 -13.29 -20.80
C ASP A 132 -3.43 -12.85 -19.59
N GLY A 133 -3.78 -13.29 -18.38
CA GLY A 133 -3.14 -12.95 -17.11
C GLY A 133 -3.54 -11.59 -16.55
N SER A 134 -4.57 -10.94 -17.09
CA SER A 134 -5.19 -9.75 -16.49
C SER A 134 -6.11 -10.13 -15.32
N PHE A 135 -6.40 -9.17 -14.43
CA PHE A 135 -7.20 -9.40 -13.22
C PHE A 135 -8.46 -8.54 -13.21
N LYS A 136 -9.58 -9.16 -12.79
CA LYS A 136 -10.85 -8.48 -12.54
C LYS A 136 -11.45 -8.94 -11.22
N LYS A 137 -12.55 -8.30 -10.81
CA LYS A 137 -13.35 -8.73 -9.65
C LYS A 137 -14.65 -9.36 -10.14
N ALA A 138 -14.89 -10.62 -9.80
CA ALA A 138 -16.21 -11.24 -9.93
C ALA A 138 -17.02 -10.93 -8.68
N TRP A 139 -18.29 -10.61 -8.85
CA TRP A 139 -19.23 -10.42 -7.76
C TRP A 139 -20.29 -11.52 -7.78
N VAL A 140 -20.63 -12.04 -6.60
CA VAL A 140 -21.58 -13.14 -6.44
C VAL A 140 -22.51 -12.86 -5.25
N ASN A 141 -23.80 -13.13 -5.45
CA ASN A 141 -24.82 -12.91 -4.45
C ASN A 141 -24.68 -13.92 -3.30
N PRO A 142 -24.46 -13.49 -2.05
CA PRO A 142 -24.30 -14.41 -0.92
C PRO A 142 -25.60 -15.11 -0.48
N TYR A 143 -26.76 -14.71 -1.00
CA TYR A 143 -28.06 -15.33 -0.70
C TYR A 143 -28.49 -16.34 -1.77
N THR A 144 -28.19 -16.07 -3.04
CA THR A 144 -28.66 -16.90 -4.17
C THR A 144 -27.54 -17.69 -4.85
N GLY A 145 -26.28 -17.31 -4.65
CA GLY A 145 -25.13 -17.87 -5.38
C GLY A 145 -24.99 -17.37 -6.82
N GLU A 146 -25.89 -16.49 -7.27
CA GLU A 146 -25.85 -15.96 -8.64
C GLU A 146 -24.75 -14.91 -8.81
N VAL A 147 -24.04 -14.97 -9.94
CA VAL A 147 -23.05 -13.95 -10.30
C VAL A 147 -23.77 -12.64 -10.62
N THR A 148 -23.47 -11.58 -9.88
CA THR A 148 -24.09 -10.26 -10.05
C THR A 148 -23.36 -9.39 -11.07
N GLY A 149 -22.11 -9.70 -11.37
CA GLY A 149 -21.36 -9.06 -12.45
C GLY A 149 -19.85 -9.10 -12.28
N ILE A 150 -19.17 -8.37 -13.16
CA ILE A 150 -17.71 -8.26 -13.19
C ILE A 150 -17.35 -6.78 -13.19
N THR A 151 -16.44 -6.39 -12.30
CA THR A 151 -15.85 -5.06 -12.33
C THR A 151 -14.36 -5.14 -12.57
N ASP A 152 -13.84 -4.01 -13.02
CA ASP A 152 -12.43 -3.70 -13.02
C ASP A 152 -11.81 -3.81 -11.61
N PHE A 153 -10.52 -4.12 -11.54
CA PHE A 153 -9.82 -4.26 -10.25
C PHE A 153 -9.68 -2.89 -9.55
N LEU A 154 -9.28 -1.85 -10.29
CA LEU A 154 -9.20 -0.46 -9.83
C LEU A 154 -10.57 0.22 -9.92
N THR A 155 -11.41 -0.12 -8.97
CA THR A 155 -12.66 0.60 -8.72
C THR A 155 -12.37 2.02 -8.18
N VAL A 156 -13.38 2.89 -8.14
CA VAL A 156 -13.21 4.26 -7.60
C VAL A 156 -12.74 4.25 -6.13
N GLY A 157 -13.26 3.35 -5.31
CA GLY A 157 -12.82 3.12 -3.94
C GLY A 157 -11.36 2.67 -3.88
N GLU A 158 -10.99 1.66 -4.65
CA GLU A 158 -9.59 1.19 -4.73
C GLU A 158 -8.66 2.28 -5.27
N PHE A 159 -9.16 3.19 -6.13
CA PHE A 159 -8.39 4.30 -6.63
C PHE A 159 -7.93 5.23 -5.51
N PHE A 160 -8.83 5.64 -4.63
CA PHE A 160 -8.49 6.49 -3.49
C PHE A 160 -7.63 5.75 -2.46
N ALA A 161 -7.92 4.47 -2.21
CA ALA A 161 -7.14 3.64 -1.32
C ALA A 161 -5.69 3.47 -1.82
N SER A 162 -5.50 3.22 -3.12
CA SER A 162 -4.18 3.10 -3.76
C SER A 162 -3.43 4.42 -3.78
N LEU A 163 -4.11 5.53 -4.11
CA LEU A 163 -3.51 6.86 -4.07
C LEU A 163 -3.06 7.23 -2.65
N HIS A 164 -3.83 6.88 -1.62
CA HIS A 164 -3.43 7.08 -0.22
C HIS A 164 -2.25 6.20 0.18
N ARG A 165 -2.31 4.90 -0.12
CA ARG A 165 -1.34 3.88 0.35
C ARG A 165 0.04 4.03 -0.29
N SER A 166 0.11 4.42 -1.56
CA SER A 166 1.37 4.45 -2.31
C SER A 166 1.52 5.64 -3.23
N LEU A 167 0.56 6.56 -3.32
CA LEU A 167 0.59 7.65 -4.30
C LEU A 167 0.70 7.15 -5.77
N TYR A 168 0.33 5.89 -6.03
CA TYR A 168 0.60 5.18 -7.28
C TYR A 168 2.08 5.09 -7.68
N LEU A 169 2.98 5.17 -6.71
CA LEU A 169 4.41 4.95 -6.89
C LEU A 169 4.81 3.74 -6.05
N PRO A 170 5.33 2.64 -6.64
CA PRO A 170 5.50 1.34 -5.99
C PRO A 170 6.09 1.35 -4.56
N VAL A 171 7.37 1.01 -4.40
CA VAL A 171 8.04 0.97 -3.09
C VAL A 171 8.28 2.39 -2.56
N VAL A 172 8.68 3.31 -3.44
CA VAL A 172 9.06 4.68 -3.07
C VAL A 172 7.87 5.47 -2.54
N GLY A 173 6.71 5.39 -3.20
CA GLY A 173 5.54 6.14 -2.76
C GLY A 173 4.97 5.62 -1.44
N ARG A 174 4.96 4.30 -1.25
CA ARG A 174 4.60 3.70 0.05
C ARG A 174 5.52 4.17 1.16
N ALA A 175 6.83 4.18 0.94
CA ALA A 175 7.79 4.70 1.91
C ALA A 175 7.56 6.19 2.24
N ILE A 176 7.24 7.02 1.24
CA ILE A 176 6.92 8.44 1.42
C ILE A 176 5.65 8.62 2.25
N VAL A 177 4.58 7.89 1.94
CA VAL A 177 3.31 7.91 2.68
C VAL A 177 3.54 7.50 4.13
N ASN A 178 4.27 6.42 4.36
CA ASN A 178 4.57 5.94 5.71
C ASN A 178 5.40 6.97 6.49
N ALA A 179 6.38 7.63 5.86
CA ALA A 179 7.15 8.71 6.47
C ALA A 179 6.27 9.90 6.89
N PHE A 180 5.13 10.14 6.21
CA PHE A 180 4.17 11.14 6.65
C PHE A 180 3.54 10.84 8.00
N GLY A 181 3.46 9.57 8.43
CA GLY A 181 3.06 9.21 9.79
C GLY A 181 4.00 9.82 10.85
N VAL A 182 5.31 9.72 10.63
CA VAL A 182 6.33 10.30 11.52
C VAL A 182 6.27 11.82 11.50
N ILE A 183 6.11 12.40 10.31
CA ILE A 183 5.96 13.85 10.12
C ILE A 183 4.69 14.36 10.82
N CYS A 184 3.61 13.59 10.80
CA CYS A 184 2.36 13.88 11.51
C CYS A 184 2.59 13.95 13.03
N LEU A 185 3.31 12.98 13.61
CA LEU A 185 3.69 13.01 15.04
C LEU A 185 4.59 14.20 15.38
N ILE A 186 5.60 14.48 14.55
CA ILE A 186 6.45 15.66 14.74
C ILE A 186 5.60 16.93 14.70
N GLY A 187 4.65 17.02 13.77
CA GLY A 187 3.70 18.12 13.65
C GLY A 187 2.84 18.30 14.92
N LEU A 188 2.29 17.20 15.44
CA LEU A 188 1.50 17.19 16.68
C LEU A 188 2.33 17.65 17.88
N ILE A 189 3.47 17.01 18.14
CA ILE A 189 4.34 17.31 19.29
C ILE A 189 4.83 18.76 19.22
N SER A 190 5.32 19.19 18.07
CA SER A 190 5.79 20.56 17.88
C SER A 190 4.67 21.59 17.99
N GLY A 191 3.44 21.27 17.56
CA GLY A 191 2.26 22.11 17.75
C GLY A 191 1.92 22.31 19.23
N LEU A 192 1.87 21.23 20.01
CA LEU A 192 1.57 21.28 21.44
C LEU A 192 2.66 22.03 22.23
N VAL A 193 3.94 21.78 21.93
CA VAL A 193 5.06 22.49 22.58
C VAL A 193 5.07 23.99 22.21
N SER A 194 4.70 24.32 20.97
CA SER A 194 4.54 25.71 20.54
C SER A 194 3.34 26.40 21.18
N TYR A 195 2.33 25.68 21.68
CA TYR A 195 1.15 26.26 22.31
C TYR A 195 1.08 25.94 23.81
N ARG A 196 2.03 26.50 24.58
CA ARG A 196 2.37 26.18 25.99
C ARG A 196 1.20 26.14 27.01
N ARG A 197 0.01 26.64 26.67
CA ARG A 197 -1.20 26.62 27.53
C ARG A 197 -2.44 26.12 26.80
N PHE A 198 -2.27 25.24 25.82
CA PHE A 198 -3.37 24.71 25.01
C PHE A 198 -4.53 24.16 25.84
N TRP A 199 -4.23 23.53 26.99
CA TRP A 199 -5.22 22.99 27.92
C TRP A 199 -6.26 24.01 28.42
N ARG A 200 -5.90 25.31 28.48
CA ARG A 200 -6.83 26.36 28.93
C ARG A 200 -7.82 26.80 27.85
N GLU A 201 -7.61 26.33 26.61
CA GLU A 201 -8.21 26.89 25.42
C GLU A 201 -9.12 25.87 24.70
N PHE A 202 -9.36 24.71 25.31
CA PHE A 202 -10.27 23.67 24.82
C PHE A 202 -11.66 24.20 24.49
N PHE A 203 -12.17 25.09 25.33
CA PHE A 203 -13.51 25.66 25.21
C PHE A 203 -13.49 27.10 24.69
N THR A 204 -12.33 27.60 24.25
CA THR A 204 -12.25 28.94 23.63
C THR A 204 -12.78 28.88 22.21
N LEU A 205 -13.93 29.51 21.98
CA LEU A 205 -14.57 29.53 20.67
C LEU A 205 -13.82 30.43 19.67
N PRO A 206 -13.77 30.04 18.38
CA PRO A 206 -13.23 30.88 17.33
C PRO A 206 -13.99 32.20 17.19
N ARG A 207 -13.26 33.27 16.88
CA ARG A 207 -13.87 34.59 16.63
C ARG A 207 -14.41 34.67 15.21
N TRP A 208 -15.66 34.26 15.02
CA TRP A 208 -16.36 34.22 13.73
C TRP A 208 -16.38 35.54 12.96
N ASN A 209 -16.48 36.68 13.67
CA ASN A 209 -16.51 38.02 13.05
C ASN A 209 -15.11 38.61 12.76
N ALA A 210 -14.03 37.85 12.96
CA ALA A 210 -12.67 38.34 12.75
C ALA A 210 -12.24 38.26 11.27
N LYS A 211 -11.20 39.04 10.90
CA LYS A 211 -10.55 38.92 9.58
C LYS A 211 -10.13 37.46 9.34
N LEU A 212 -10.28 36.97 8.10
CA LEU A 212 -10.05 35.55 7.74
C LEU A 212 -8.75 34.93 8.29
N ARG A 213 -7.63 35.67 8.34
CA ARG A 213 -6.37 35.18 8.91
C ARG A 213 -6.49 34.84 10.41
N ILE A 214 -7.21 35.67 11.15
CA ILE A 214 -7.42 35.49 12.60
C ILE A 214 -8.40 34.33 12.81
N LEU A 215 -9.52 34.33 12.08
CA LEU A 215 -10.50 33.24 12.13
C LEU A 215 -9.86 31.89 11.84
N LEU A 216 -9.10 31.75 10.74
CA LEU A 216 -8.40 30.51 10.41
C LEU A 216 -7.38 30.12 11.48
N GLY A 217 -6.68 31.09 12.08
CA GLY A 217 -5.75 30.82 13.18
C GLY A 217 -6.45 30.31 14.44
N ASP A 218 -7.64 30.83 14.75
CA ASP A 218 -8.45 30.36 15.88
C ASP A 218 -9.05 28.98 15.59
N LEU A 219 -9.58 28.76 14.37
CA LEU A 219 -10.07 27.45 13.91
C LEU A 219 -8.96 26.39 13.92
N HIS A 220 -7.76 26.71 13.41
CA HIS A 220 -6.64 25.78 13.39
C HIS A 220 -6.24 25.31 14.80
N LYS A 221 -6.22 26.23 15.77
CA LYS A 221 -5.97 25.88 17.18
C LYS A 221 -7.12 25.05 17.77
N PHE A 222 -8.36 25.47 17.54
CA PHE A 222 -9.55 24.80 18.09
C PHE A 222 -9.67 23.38 17.55
N ILE A 223 -9.68 23.22 16.22
CA ILE A 223 -9.76 21.92 15.55
C ILE A 223 -8.58 21.05 15.96
N GLY A 224 -7.35 21.59 15.96
CA GLY A 224 -6.14 20.83 16.29
C GLY A 224 -6.15 20.29 17.71
N LEU A 225 -6.75 21.04 18.65
CA LEU A 225 -6.87 20.63 20.03
C LEU A 225 -7.93 19.53 20.21
N TRP A 226 -9.08 19.65 19.55
CA TRP A 226 -10.15 18.65 19.62
C TRP A 226 -9.83 17.37 18.83
N SER A 227 -9.00 17.47 17.79
CA SER A 227 -8.57 16.33 16.97
C SER A 227 -7.25 15.70 17.40
N MET A 228 -6.60 16.17 18.47
CA MET A 228 -5.23 15.73 18.79
C MET A 228 -5.11 14.23 19.10
N TRP A 229 -6.14 13.64 19.71
CA TRP A 229 -6.19 12.20 19.98
C TRP A 229 -6.22 11.40 18.67
N PHE A 230 -6.97 11.88 17.69
CA PHE A 230 -7.06 11.25 16.38
C PHE A 230 -5.76 11.42 15.60
N VAL A 231 -5.18 12.62 15.61
CA VAL A 231 -3.85 12.89 15.02
C VAL A 231 -2.78 11.99 15.64
N LEU A 232 -2.86 11.72 16.96
CA LEU A 232 -1.98 10.78 17.63
C LEU A 232 -2.17 9.35 17.11
N ILE A 233 -3.40 8.86 17.03
CA ILE A 233 -3.69 7.50 16.52
C ILE A 233 -3.18 7.33 15.09
N ILE A 234 -3.51 8.26 14.18
CA ILE A 234 -3.07 8.21 12.78
C ILE A 234 -1.56 8.38 12.66
N GLY A 235 -0.97 9.27 13.46
CA GLY A 235 0.48 9.47 13.50
C GLY A 235 1.24 8.23 13.98
N VAL A 236 0.77 7.58 15.05
CA VAL A 236 1.39 6.36 15.61
C VAL A 236 1.24 5.20 14.62
N SER A 237 0.03 4.93 14.15
CA SER A 237 -0.22 3.83 13.19
C SER A 237 0.51 4.02 11.87
N GLY A 238 0.55 5.25 11.32
CA GLY A 238 1.34 5.54 10.12
C GLY A 238 2.85 5.42 10.35
N SER A 239 3.36 5.85 11.51
CA SER A 239 4.77 5.68 11.88
C SER A 239 5.14 4.22 12.08
N TRP A 240 4.20 3.40 12.58
CA TRP A 240 4.39 1.95 12.68
C TRP A 240 4.61 1.32 11.31
N TRP A 241 3.83 1.72 10.30
CA TRP A 241 4.10 1.26 8.93
C TRP A 241 5.38 1.80 8.35
N PHE A 242 5.89 2.96 8.78
CA PHE A 242 7.24 3.40 8.40
C PHE A 242 8.34 2.51 8.96
N TYR A 243 8.16 2.05 10.20
CA TYR A 243 9.01 1.04 10.80
C TYR A 243 8.95 -0.28 10.02
N GLN A 244 7.76 -0.77 9.67
CA GLN A 244 7.62 -2.00 8.89
C GLN A 244 8.15 -1.86 7.44
N ASN A 245 7.77 -0.78 6.76
CA ASN A 245 8.18 -0.44 5.40
C ASN A 245 8.52 1.07 5.30
N PRO A 246 9.77 1.45 4.99
CA PRO A 246 10.80 0.60 4.41
C PRO A 246 11.82 0.05 5.42
N LEU A 247 11.77 0.41 6.72
CA LEU A 247 12.92 0.15 7.60
C LEU A 247 13.17 -1.34 7.85
N VAL A 248 12.15 -2.11 8.24
CA VAL A 248 12.28 -3.58 8.42
C VAL A 248 12.43 -4.27 7.06
N GLU A 249 11.60 -3.91 6.07
CA GLU A 249 11.62 -4.54 4.75
C GLU A 249 12.96 -4.41 4.00
N LEU A 250 13.72 -3.32 4.22
CA LEU A 250 15.05 -3.11 3.65
C LEU A 250 16.19 -3.51 4.60
N ASP A 251 15.90 -4.29 5.64
CA ASP A 251 16.86 -4.73 6.68
C ASP A 251 17.63 -3.58 7.35
N ALA A 252 17.07 -2.36 7.35
CA ALA A 252 17.70 -1.18 7.95
C ALA A 252 17.56 -1.17 9.48
N VAL A 253 16.55 -1.86 10.02
CA VAL A 253 16.32 -2.07 11.46
C VAL A 253 15.87 -3.51 11.72
N PRO A 254 16.16 -4.09 12.89
CA PRO A 254 15.72 -5.44 13.20
C PRO A 254 14.19 -5.52 13.33
N GLN A 255 13.61 -6.63 12.86
CA GLN A 255 12.22 -6.98 13.11
C GLN A 255 12.07 -7.43 14.57
N PHE A 256 11.43 -6.60 15.41
CA PHE A 256 11.24 -6.91 16.83
C PHE A 256 10.16 -7.98 17.07
N LEU A 257 9.30 -8.21 16.09
CA LEU A 257 8.21 -9.18 16.11
C LEU A 257 8.38 -10.15 14.95
N PRO A 258 9.11 -11.27 15.12
CA PRO A 258 9.33 -12.21 14.03
C PRO A 258 8.00 -12.81 13.58
N ASP A 259 7.68 -12.66 12.30
CA ASP A 259 6.53 -13.31 11.64
C ASP A 259 6.85 -14.73 11.15
N ASN A 260 8.03 -15.26 11.50
CA ASN A 260 8.64 -16.45 10.92
C ASN A 260 8.01 -17.78 11.36
N VAL A 261 6.70 -17.81 11.60
CA VAL A 261 5.97 -19.08 11.66
C VAL A 261 5.63 -19.44 10.21
N ILE A 262 6.18 -20.55 9.73
CA ILE A 262 5.82 -21.11 8.43
C ILE A 262 4.33 -21.50 8.51
N ASP A 263 3.54 -21.05 7.53
CA ASP A 263 2.13 -21.47 7.45
C ASP A 263 2.08 -23.01 7.31
N PRO A 264 1.26 -23.72 8.10
CA PRO A 264 1.08 -25.16 7.96
C PRO A 264 0.75 -25.54 6.52
N ALA A 265 1.46 -26.54 6.01
CA ALA A 265 1.34 -27.04 4.65
C ALA A 265 1.32 -28.57 4.69
N LEU A 266 0.82 -29.19 3.62
CA LEU A 266 0.77 -30.64 3.51
C LEU A 266 2.19 -31.17 3.35
N THR A 267 2.55 -32.17 4.14
CA THR A 267 3.85 -32.83 4.00
C THR A 267 3.84 -33.79 2.82
N THR A 268 5.02 -34.21 2.36
CA THR A 268 5.12 -35.24 1.32
C THR A 268 4.39 -36.53 1.72
N LYS A 269 4.43 -36.88 3.03
CA LYS A 269 3.72 -38.05 3.57
C LYS A 269 2.20 -37.90 3.49
N ASP A 270 1.68 -36.68 3.68
CA ASP A 270 0.24 -36.44 3.60
C ASP A 270 -0.24 -36.60 2.15
N LEU A 271 0.56 -36.13 1.19
CA LEU A 271 0.28 -36.32 -0.24
C LEU A 271 0.41 -37.79 -0.68
N GLU A 272 1.37 -38.54 -0.14
CA GLU A 272 1.53 -39.97 -0.43
C GLU A 272 0.31 -40.80 0.05
N LYS A 273 -0.35 -40.39 1.13
CA LYS A 273 -1.57 -41.06 1.63
C LYS A 273 -2.77 -40.94 0.67
N LEU A 274 -2.77 -39.93 -0.22
CA LEU A 274 -3.83 -39.75 -1.22
C LEU A 274 -3.77 -40.83 -2.33
N GLY A 275 -2.67 -41.60 -2.40
CA GLY A 275 -2.47 -42.62 -3.41
C GLY A 275 -1.91 -42.08 -4.72
N LYS A 276 -2.07 -42.87 -5.79
CA LYS A 276 -1.50 -42.58 -7.12
C LYS A 276 -2.50 -42.03 -8.15
N GLY A 277 -3.79 -42.02 -7.80
CA GLY A 277 -4.82 -41.42 -8.65
C GLY A 277 -4.87 -39.90 -8.48
N VAL A 278 -5.49 -39.21 -9.43
CA VAL A 278 -5.79 -37.78 -9.28
C VAL A 278 -6.81 -37.61 -8.14
N PRO A 279 -6.44 -37.02 -7.00
CA PRO A 279 -7.34 -36.88 -5.87
C PRO A 279 -8.35 -35.78 -6.16
N THR A 280 -9.60 -36.00 -5.73
CA THR A 280 -10.63 -34.97 -5.77
C THR A 280 -10.49 -34.09 -4.55
N GLN A 281 -10.26 -32.79 -4.75
CA GLN A 281 -10.34 -31.81 -3.67
C GLN A 281 -11.79 -31.70 -3.19
N LEU A 282 -11.96 -31.46 -1.90
CA LEU A 282 -13.27 -31.17 -1.33
C LEU A 282 -13.79 -29.83 -1.86
N SER A 283 -15.12 -29.72 -1.91
CA SER A 283 -15.80 -28.46 -2.20
C SER A 283 -15.45 -27.39 -1.17
N SER A 284 -15.53 -26.12 -1.56
CA SER A 284 -15.33 -25.03 -0.61
C SER A 284 -16.40 -25.05 0.48
N GLU A 285 -17.62 -25.50 0.18
CA GLU A 285 -18.70 -25.74 1.13
C GLU A 285 -18.27 -26.70 2.25
N GLU A 286 -17.73 -27.88 1.91
CA GLU A 286 -17.28 -28.89 2.87
C GLU A 286 -16.16 -28.35 3.78
N ILE A 287 -15.22 -27.58 3.21
CA ILE A 287 -14.14 -26.94 3.98
C ILE A 287 -14.70 -25.91 4.97
N VAL A 288 -15.63 -25.07 4.52
CA VAL A 288 -16.25 -24.07 5.40
C VAL A 288 -17.08 -24.73 6.49
N LYS A 289 -17.80 -25.80 6.14
CA LYS A 289 -18.59 -26.58 7.10
C LYS A 289 -17.71 -27.16 8.20
N SER A 290 -16.57 -27.76 7.87
CA SER A 290 -15.68 -28.32 8.90
C SER A 290 -15.10 -27.25 9.84
N VAL A 291 -14.80 -26.06 9.33
CA VAL A 291 -14.35 -24.94 10.16
C VAL A 291 -15.46 -24.44 11.07
N LYS A 292 -16.69 -24.30 10.58
CA LYS A 292 -17.84 -23.88 11.41
C LYS A 292 -18.22 -24.92 12.46
N GLU A 293 -18.10 -26.20 12.15
CA GLU A 293 -18.29 -27.29 13.12
C GLU A 293 -17.22 -27.26 14.22
N HIS A 294 -15.98 -26.90 13.87
CA HIS A 294 -14.88 -26.78 14.81
C HIS A 294 -14.94 -25.50 15.67
N ASP A 295 -15.30 -24.36 15.07
CA ASP A 295 -15.43 -23.06 15.74
C ASP A 295 -16.70 -22.31 15.27
N PRO A 296 -17.86 -22.56 15.91
CA PRO A 296 -19.13 -21.94 15.52
C PRO A 296 -19.17 -20.41 15.63
N ASP A 297 -18.31 -19.83 16.47
CA ASP A 297 -18.22 -18.38 16.68
C ASP A 297 -17.33 -17.67 15.63
N PHE A 298 -16.73 -18.44 14.71
CA PHE A 298 -15.79 -17.90 13.73
C PHE A 298 -16.52 -17.24 12.55
N HIS A 299 -16.32 -15.94 12.40
CA HIS A 299 -16.84 -15.18 11.26
C HIS A 299 -15.84 -15.24 10.10
N ILE A 300 -16.18 -16.01 9.08
CA ILE A 300 -15.37 -16.20 7.88
C ILE A 300 -15.51 -14.96 6.99
N ASN A 301 -14.38 -14.34 6.63
CA ASN A 301 -14.34 -13.13 5.80
C ASN A 301 -13.59 -13.32 4.48
N TYR A 302 -12.71 -14.32 4.40
CA TYR A 302 -11.96 -14.59 3.18
C TYR A 302 -11.59 -16.08 3.07
N LEU A 303 -11.87 -16.67 1.91
CA LEU A 303 -11.47 -18.03 1.58
C LEU A 303 -10.29 -18.00 0.60
N TYR A 304 -9.24 -18.73 0.93
CA TYR A 304 -8.04 -18.84 0.13
C TYR A 304 -7.75 -20.31 -0.22
N PRO A 305 -8.20 -20.77 -1.40
CA PRO A 305 -7.95 -22.14 -1.84
C PRO A 305 -6.45 -22.39 -2.06
N PRO A 306 -5.99 -23.65 -2.02
CA PRO A 306 -4.59 -23.98 -2.23
C PRO A 306 -4.15 -23.61 -3.65
N GLN A 307 -3.04 -22.87 -3.77
CA GLN A 307 -2.47 -22.48 -5.07
C GLN A 307 -1.57 -23.56 -5.70
N HIS A 308 -1.26 -24.60 -4.95
CA HIS A 308 -0.64 -25.84 -5.41
C HIS A 308 -0.97 -26.96 -4.42
N ASN A 309 -0.78 -28.21 -4.82
CA ASN A 309 -1.26 -29.40 -4.06
C ASN A 309 -0.63 -29.59 -2.66
N GLY A 310 0.44 -28.85 -2.35
CA GLY A 310 1.09 -28.89 -1.04
C GLY A 310 0.57 -27.83 -0.06
N MET A 311 -0.30 -26.93 -0.48
CA MET A 311 -0.85 -25.89 0.38
C MET A 311 -2.09 -26.38 1.12
N ALA A 312 -2.28 -25.87 2.33
CA ALA A 312 -3.56 -25.95 3.01
C ALA A 312 -4.59 -25.01 2.35
N TYR A 313 -5.87 -25.37 2.43
CA TYR A 313 -6.94 -24.41 2.24
C TYR A 313 -6.95 -23.48 3.46
N THR A 314 -6.80 -22.18 3.25
CA THR A 314 -6.77 -21.22 4.36
C THR A 314 -8.09 -20.47 4.46
N VAL A 315 -8.73 -20.54 5.63
CA VAL A 315 -9.99 -19.84 5.94
C VAL A 315 -9.67 -18.70 6.88
N TYR A 316 -9.80 -17.47 6.40
CA TYR A 316 -9.52 -16.23 7.16
C TYR A 316 -10.81 -15.64 7.71
N GLY A 317 -10.71 -15.05 8.89
CA GLY A 317 -11.85 -14.49 9.59
C GLY A 317 -11.47 -13.79 10.89
N THR A 318 -12.46 -13.68 11.77
CA THR A 318 -12.32 -13.09 13.10
C THR A 318 -13.33 -13.69 14.06
N LYS A 319 -12.99 -13.69 15.35
CA LYS A 319 -13.95 -13.92 16.44
C LYS A 319 -14.44 -12.59 17.04
N ARG A 320 -14.31 -11.49 16.27
CA ARG A 320 -14.59 -10.11 16.65
C ARG A 320 -13.77 -9.64 17.87
N GLU A 321 -12.53 -10.10 17.96
CA GLU A 321 -11.62 -9.72 19.04
C GLU A 321 -11.21 -8.26 18.92
N LEU A 322 -11.47 -7.44 19.95
CA LEU A 322 -11.24 -6.00 19.97
C LEU A 322 -9.87 -5.57 19.38
N LEU A 323 -9.92 -4.60 18.47
CA LEU A 323 -8.76 -3.98 17.80
C LEU A 323 -7.91 -4.98 17.01
N VAL A 324 -8.56 -5.90 16.31
CA VAL A 324 -7.92 -6.87 15.41
C VAL A 324 -8.60 -6.79 14.04
N ASN A 325 -7.84 -6.97 12.96
CA ASN A 325 -8.38 -6.97 11.61
C ASN A 325 -9.27 -8.21 11.39
N ARG A 326 -10.34 -8.07 10.59
CA ARG A 326 -11.27 -9.13 10.18
C ARG A 326 -10.63 -10.32 9.45
N TYR A 327 -9.32 -10.27 9.16
CA TYR A 327 -8.53 -11.33 8.54
C TYR A 327 -7.40 -11.87 9.43
N SER A 328 -7.26 -11.42 10.67
CA SER A 328 -6.12 -11.78 11.51
C SER A 328 -6.19 -13.18 12.10
N THR A 329 -7.39 -13.75 12.20
CA THR A 329 -7.61 -15.12 12.66
C THR A 329 -7.77 -16.02 11.44
N ARG A 330 -7.10 -17.18 11.42
CA ARG A 330 -7.18 -18.12 10.29
C ARG A 330 -7.04 -19.57 10.71
N TYR A 331 -7.72 -20.44 9.97
CA TYR A 331 -7.59 -21.90 10.03
C TYR A 331 -6.94 -22.43 8.76
N PHE A 332 -6.07 -23.42 8.91
CA PHE A 332 -5.43 -24.15 7.83
C PHE A 332 -6.05 -25.55 7.77
N VAL A 333 -6.72 -25.83 6.66
CA VAL A 333 -7.53 -27.04 6.47
C VAL A 333 -6.91 -27.90 5.37
N HIS A 334 -6.85 -29.20 5.60
CA HIS A 334 -6.41 -30.16 4.61
C HIS A 334 -7.45 -30.25 3.48
N PRO A 335 -7.10 -29.87 2.23
CA PRO A 335 -8.08 -29.69 1.15
C PRO A 335 -8.75 -30.99 0.66
N TYR A 336 -8.22 -32.16 1.03
CA TYR A 336 -8.76 -33.46 0.62
C TYR A 336 -9.48 -34.22 1.75
N THR A 337 -9.37 -33.77 3.00
CA THR A 337 -9.91 -34.51 4.17
C THR A 337 -10.70 -33.63 5.15
N ALA A 338 -10.72 -32.31 4.93
CA ALA A 338 -11.32 -31.31 5.82
C ALA A 338 -10.73 -31.23 7.23
N GLU A 339 -9.63 -31.95 7.51
CA GLU A 339 -8.93 -31.92 8.78
C GLU A 339 -8.25 -30.57 9.01
N ILE A 340 -8.43 -29.98 10.19
CA ILE A 340 -7.74 -28.75 10.57
C ILE A 340 -6.31 -29.10 10.97
N ILE A 341 -5.35 -28.76 10.12
CA ILE A 341 -3.92 -29.05 10.32
C ILE A 341 -3.18 -27.93 11.06
N GLY A 342 -3.85 -26.81 11.30
CA GLY A 342 -3.34 -25.74 12.15
C GLY A 342 -4.25 -24.51 12.20
N HIS A 343 -3.93 -23.58 13.07
CA HIS A 343 -4.66 -22.32 13.22
C HIS A 343 -3.73 -21.20 13.66
N ARG A 344 -4.17 -19.96 13.46
CA ARG A 344 -3.60 -18.75 14.06
C ARG A 344 -4.75 -17.91 14.56
N ILE A 345 -4.94 -17.91 15.87
CA ILE A 345 -6.02 -17.16 16.51
C ILE A 345 -5.45 -15.88 17.09
N ALA A 346 -6.03 -14.73 16.72
CA ALA A 346 -5.54 -13.44 17.17
C ALA A 346 -5.68 -13.23 18.69
N GLY A 347 -6.72 -13.83 19.30
CA GLY A 347 -6.93 -13.84 20.74
C GLY A 347 -5.79 -14.49 21.54
N ASP A 348 -5.14 -15.51 20.98
CA ASP A 348 -4.08 -16.30 21.64
C ASP A 348 -2.68 -15.69 21.47
N MET A 349 -2.56 -14.62 20.67
CA MET A 349 -1.28 -14.00 20.38
C MET A 349 -0.75 -13.19 21.57
N GLN A 350 0.58 -13.13 21.67
CA GLN A 350 1.25 -12.32 22.69
C GLN A 350 0.79 -10.84 22.62
N PRO A 351 0.69 -10.13 23.76
CA PRO A 351 0.20 -8.75 23.78
C PRO A 351 0.92 -7.81 22.81
N VAL A 352 2.24 -7.98 22.64
CA VAL A 352 3.04 -7.17 21.71
C VAL A 352 2.65 -7.41 20.25
N LYS A 353 2.28 -8.64 19.88
CA LYS A 353 1.78 -8.95 18.53
C LYS A 353 0.37 -8.41 18.32
N ARG A 354 -0.45 -8.38 19.37
CA ARG A 354 -1.77 -7.71 19.31
C ARG A 354 -1.64 -6.20 19.08
N VAL A 355 -0.61 -5.54 19.62
CA VAL A 355 -0.33 -4.13 19.31
C VAL A 355 -0.06 -3.96 17.82
N ASP A 356 0.78 -4.80 17.20
CA ASP A 356 1.03 -4.78 15.75
C ASP A 356 -0.26 -4.97 14.95
N LEU A 357 -1.09 -5.95 15.31
CA LEU A 357 -2.39 -6.20 14.66
C LEU A 357 -3.38 -5.04 14.81
N SER A 358 -3.30 -4.27 15.90
CA SER A 358 -4.21 -3.14 16.16
C SER A 358 -3.95 -1.93 15.26
N MET A 359 -2.76 -1.82 14.67
CA MET A 359 -2.39 -0.66 13.86
C MET A 359 -3.27 -0.49 12.63
N GLY A 360 -3.65 -1.60 11.99
CA GLY A 360 -4.58 -1.58 10.85
C GLY A 360 -5.97 -1.06 11.23
N PRO A 361 -6.69 -1.72 12.15
CA PRO A 361 -8.02 -1.29 12.58
C PRO A 361 -8.05 0.14 13.15
N LEU A 362 -7.03 0.55 13.89
CA LEU A 362 -6.92 1.93 14.41
C LEU A 362 -6.68 2.96 13.30
N HIS A 363 -5.92 2.60 12.27
CA HIS A 363 -5.67 3.50 11.14
C HIS A 363 -6.92 3.66 10.26
N TYR A 364 -7.56 2.54 9.91
CA TYR A 364 -8.68 2.52 8.97
C TYR A 364 -10.04 2.81 9.63
N GLY A 365 -10.16 2.69 10.95
CA GLY A 365 -11.45 2.80 11.64
C GLY A 365 -12.35 1.60 11.40
N THR A 366 -11.79 0.40 11.27
CA THR A 366 -12.53 -0.83 10.90
C THR A 366 -12.74 -1.78 12.09
N TRP A 367 -12.57 -1.30 13.32
CA TRP A 367 -12.77 -2.09 14.54
C TRP A 367 -14.25 -2.15 14.97
N GLY A 368 -15.17 -1.59 14.18
CA GLY A 368 -16.61 -1.78 14.32
C GLY A 368 -17.15 -3.06 13.68
N TYR A 369 -16.32 -3.79 12.92
CA TYR A 369 -16.55 -5.08 12.22
C TYR A 369 -17.66 -5.10 11.16
N ASP A 370 -18.89 -4.73 11.51
CA ASP A 370 -20.07 -4.83 10.64
C ASP A 370 -21.16 -3.79 10.91
N GLY A 371 -22.08 -3.73 9.95
CA GLY A 371 -23.35 -3.00 10.04
C GLY A 371 -23.21 -1.53 10.50
N THR A 372 -24.06 -1.14 11.44
CA THR A 372 -24.10 0.22 11.98
C THR A 372 -22.85 0.54 12.80
N GLY A 373 -22.24 -0.45 13.46
CA GLY A 373 -21.02 -0.26 14.25
C GLY A 373 -19.85 0.21 13.38
N ASP A 374 -19.56 -0.53 12.31
CA ASP A 374 -18.54 -0.17 11.33
C ASP A 374 -18.81 1.21 10.72
N PHE A 375 -20.05 1.49 10.32
CA PHE A 375 -20.42 2.79 9.76
C PHE A 375 -20.18 3.95 10.72
N LEU A 376 -20.56 3.81 12.00
CA LEU A 376 -20.36 4.86 13.01
C LEU A 376 -18.88 5.13 13.29
N VAL A 377 -18.06 4.08 13.36
CA VAL A 377 -16.61 4.23 13.54
C VAL A 377 -16.01 4.94 12.33
N LYS A 378 -16.35 4.50 11.11
CA LYS A 378 -15.92 5.16 9.86
C LYS A 378 -16.37 6.61 9.80
N LEU A 379 -17.59 6.93 10.23
CA LEU A 379 -18.07 8.32 10.28
C LEU A 379 -17.22 9.19 11.20
N VAL A 380 -16.84 8.69 12.39
CA VAL A 380 -15.92 9.39 13.29
C VAL A 380 -14.56 9.59 12.61
N TRP A 381 -14.00 8.54 11.98
CA TRP A 381 -12.74 8.62 11.25
C TRP A 381 -12.79 9.62 10.09
N PHE A 382 -13.91 9.69 9.38
CA PHE A 382 -14.13 10.64 8.29
C PHE A 382 -14.21 12.09 8.80
N VAL A 383 -14.93 12.34 9.90
CA VAL A 383 -15.05 13.67 10.50
C VAL A 383 -13.69 14.16 10.97
N PHE A 384 -12.93 13.33 11.70
CA PHE A 384 -11.61 13.74 12.19
C PHE A 384 -10.53 13.73 11.09
N GLY A 385 -10.63 12.86 10.07
CA GLY A 385 -9.83 12.94 8.85
C GLY A 385 -10.05 14.25 8.10
N THR A 386 -11.31 14.67 7.98
CA THR A 386 -11.68 15.98 7.41
C THR A 386 -11.11 17.12 8.27
N ALA A 387 -11.17 17.01 9.59
CA ALA A 387 -10.53 17.97 10.49
C ALA A 387 -9.01 18.07 10.24
N MET A 388 -8.31 16.95 10.03
CA MET A 388 -6.89 16.96 9.65
C MET A 388 -6.63 17.63 8.29
N CYS A 389 -7.49 17.39 7.30
CA CYS A 389 -7.44 18.08 6.01
C CYS A 389 -7.56 19.60 6.19
N VAL A 390 -8.53 20.04 7.01
CA VAL A 390 -8.72 21.46 7.34
C VAL A 390 -7.49 22.02 8.05
N LEU A 391 -6.85 21.28 8.97
CA LEU A 391 -5.61 21.72 9.63
C LEU A 391 -4.48 21.95 8.64
N SER A 392 -4.24 20.99 7.73
CA SER A 392 -3.21 21.10 6.70
C SER A 392 -3.44 22.32 5.80
N ILE A 393 -4.65 22.46 5.25
CA ILE A 393 -5.02 23.55 4.34
C ILE A 393 -5.01 24.91 5.06
N SER A 394 -5.62 25.01 6.25
CA SER A 394 -5.66 26.26 7.02
C SER A 394 -4.27 26.72 7.44
N GLY A 395 -3.38 25.80 7.84
CA GLY A 395 -1.99 26.10 8.19
C GLY A 395 -1.25 26.77 7.03
N MET A 396 -1.38 26.21 5.82
CA MET A 396 -0.82 26.78 4.60
C MET A 396 -1.39 28.18 4.31
N ILE A 397 -2.70 28.38 4.39
CA ILE A 397 -3.34 29.69 4.13
C ILE A 397 -2.91 30.75 5.15
N ILE A 398 -2.85 30.40 6.43
CA ILE A 398 -2.39 31.31 7.51
C ILE A 398 -0.96 31.76 7.22
N PHE A 399 -0.07 30.82 6.89
CA PHE A 399 1.32 31.12 6.59
C PHE A 399 1.44 32.03 5.36
N TYR A 400 0.72 31.72 4.28
CA TYR A 400 0.72 32.53 3.07
C TYR A 400 0.27 33.96 3.35
N LYS A 401 -0.85 34.14 4.07
CA LYS A 401 -1.36 35.47 4.44
C LYS A 401 -0.40 36.23 5.35
N ARG A 402 0.26 35.55 6.30
CA ARG A 402 1.27 36.16 7.17
C ARG A 402 2.47 36.64 6.39
N THR A 403 2.98 35.81 5.47
CA THR A 403 4.11 36.15 4.61
C THR A 403 3.77 37.31 3.69
N LYS A 404 2.61 37.25 3.02
CA LYS A 404 2.12 38.35 2.16
C LYS A 404 2.04 39.68 2.91
N SER A 405 1.47 39.69 4.12
CA SER A 405 1.35 40.90 4.93
C SER A 405 2.72 41.43 5.39
N ALA A 406 3.64 40.56 5.80
CA ALA A 406 5.00 40.95 6.18
C ALA A 406 5.77 41.53 4.98
N THR A 407 5.66 40.90 3.81
CA THR A 407 6.25 41.39 2.57
C THR A 407 5.67 42.74 2.19
N GLN A 408 4.34 42.91 2.21
CA GLN A 408 3.67 44.19 1.90
C GLN A 408 4.15 45.35 2.77
N LYS A 409 4.39 45.12 4.07
CA LYS A 409 4.91 46.16 4.99
C LYS A 409 6.34 46.59 4.71
N LEU A 410 7.14 45.73 4.09
CA LEU A 410 8.55 46.00 3.76
C LEU A 410 8.70 46.66 2.38
N LEU A 411 7.61 46.82 1.63
CA LEU A 411 7.63 47.31 0.26
C LEU A 411 6.98 48.71 0.17
N PRO A 412 7.60 49.65 -0.56
CA PRO A 412 7.04 51.00 -0.74
C PRO A 412 5.69 50.97 -1.48
N THR A 413 4.85 51.96 -1.18
CA THR A 413 3.43 52.07 -1.60
C THR A 413 3.27 52.36 -3.10
N THR A 414 4.26 52.98 -3.74
CA THR A 414 4.33 53.24 -5.18
C THR A 414 5.47 52.44 -5.79
N LEU A 415 5.14 51.47 -6.65
CA LEU A 415 6.13 50.60 -7.30
C LEU A 415 6.07 50.81 -8.81
N GLY A 416 7.21 51.18 -9.39
CA GLY A 416 7.37 51.28 -10.85
C GLY A 416 7.22 49.92 -11.53
N VAL A 417 7.01 49.91 -12.85
CA VAL A 417 6.81 48.68 -13.66
C VAL A 417 7.93 47.65 -13.45
N LYS A 418 9.20 48.10 -13.38
CA LYS A 418 10.37 47.24 -13.06
C LYS A 418 10.30 46.57 -11.69
N GLN A 419 9.69 47.22 -10.69
CA GLN A 419 9.54 46.64 -9.35
C GLN A 419 8.33 45.69 -9.28
N LYS A 420 7.29 45.90 -10.11
CA LYS A 420 6.19 44.94 -10.29
C LYS A 420 6.67 43.65 -10.95
N THR A 421 7.50 43.75 -12.00
CA THR A 421 8.11 42.58 -12.65
C THR A 421 9.11 41.88 -11.72
N TYR A 422 9.92 42.63 -10.96
CA TYR A 422 10.79 42.05 -9.92
C TYR A 422 10.00 41.33 -8.81
N LYS A 423 8.82 41.84 -8.41
CA LYS A 423 7.92 41.14 -7.48
C LYS A 423 7.37 39.83 -8.04
N ALA A 424 6.92 39.83 -9.30
CA ALA A 424 6.49 38.60 -9.97
C ALA A 424 7.65 37.59 -9.98
N TRP A 425 8.87 38.06 -10.32
CA TRP A 425 10.07 37.24 -10.28
C TRP A 425 10.43 36.75 -8.87
N LEU A 426 10.25 37.53 -7.78
CA LEU A 426 10.51 37.07 -6.40
C LEU A 426 9.57 35.96 -5.92
N VAL A 427 8.36 35.89 -6.47
CA VAL A 427 7.40 34.80 -6.22
C VAL A 427 7.73 33.58 -7.09
N ILE A 428 8.21 33.82 -8.31
CA ILE A 428 8.55 32.78 -9.29
C ILE A 428 9.95 32.20 -9.07
N ARG A 429 10.90 32.94 -8.47
CA ARG A 429 12.32 32.54 -8.38
C ARG A 429 12.50 31.26 -7.56
N PRO A 430 13.57 30.48 -7.83
CA PRO A 430 13.65 29.14 -7.29
C PRO A 430 13.77 29.10 -5.76
N TRP A 431 14.34 30.14 -5.16
CA TRP A 431 14.66 30.21 -3.74
C TRP A 431 13.86 31.32 -3.01
N GLY A 432 12.70 31.71 -3.54
CA GLY A 432 11.87 32.82 -3.03
C GLY A 432 10.43 32.42 -2.71
N GLY A 433 9.84 33.09 -1.71
CA GLY A 433 8.43 32.95 -1.35
C GLY A 433 8.13 31.86 -0.30
N PRO A 434 6.84 31.67 0.05
CA PRO A 434 6.41 30.76 1.12
C PRO A 434 6.91 29.32 0.96
N MET A 435 6.85 28.78 -0.25
CA MET A 435 7.30 27.43 -0.56
C MET A 435 8.80 27.36 -0.87
N SER A 436 9.44 28.44 -1.33
CA SER A 436 10.84 28.42 -1.83
C SER A 436 11.00 27.28 -2.88
N GLY A 437 12.16 26.61 -2.92
CA GLY A 437 12.45 25.52 -3.86
C GLY A 437 11.51 24.31 -3.77
N PHE A 438 10.85 24.11 -2.63
CA PHE A 438 9.91 23.00 -2.44
C PHE A 438 8.71 23.05 -3.39
N LYS A 439 8.40 24.20 -4.00
CA LYS A 439 7.32 24.25 -5.00
C LYS A 439 7.60 23.35 -6.20
N TYR A 440 8.84 23.27 -6.68
CA TYR A 440 9.19 22.39 -7.81
C TYR A 440 9.21 20.94 -7.39
N VAL A 441 9.68 20.64 -6.18
CA VAL A 441 9.62 19.29 -5.61
C VAL A 441 8.16 18.82 -5.55
N ASN A 442 7.25 19.67 -5.07
CA ASN A 442 5.82 19.36 -5.03
C ASN A 442 5.22 19.18 -6.45
N TRP A 443 5.55 20.05 -7.42
CA TRP A 443 5.08 19.89 -8.80
C TRP A 443 5.66 18.64 -9.49
N PHE A 444 6.93 18.31 -9.23
CA PHE A 444 7.55 17.08 -9.68
C PHE A 444 6.81 15.86 -9.13
N PHE A 445 6.52 15.84 -7.83
CA PHE A 445 5.72 14.77 -7.23
C PHE A 445 4.33 14.67 -7.87
N ILE A 446 3.63 15.78 -8.11
CA ILE A 446 2.33 15.75 -8.79
C ILE A 446 2.43 15.12 -10.19
N ALA A 447 3.45 15.50 -10.97
CA ALA A 447 3.66 14.95 -12.32
C ALA A 447 3.96 13.44 -12.26
N VAL A 448 4.81 13.02 -11.33
CA VAL A 448 5.19 11.61 -11.14
C VAL A 448 3.99 10.78 -10.66
N ILE A 449 3.16 11.32 -9.76
CA ILE A 449 1.90 10.69 -9.33
C ILE A 449 0.94 10.55 -10.52
N GLY A 450 0.79 11.60 -11.33
CA GLY A 450 -0.04 11.57 -12.54
C GLY A 450 0.40 10.49 -13.52
N TYR A 451 1.71 10.34 -13.72
CA TYR A 451 2.27 9.23 -14.50
C TYR A 451 1.94 7.87 -13.88
N GLY A 452 2.18 7.69 -12.57
CA GLY A 452 1.88 6.45 -11.86
C GLY A 452 0.39 6.04 -11.93
N ILE A 453 -0.51 7.01 -11.84
CA ILE A 453 -1.95 6.81 -12.06
C ILE A 453 -2.19 6.27 -13.48
N SER A 454 -1.67 6.96 -14.50
CA SER A 454 -1.83 6.55 -15.90
C SER A 454 -1.35 5.12 -16.12
N THR A 455 -0.15 4.79 -15.64
CA THR A 455 0.42 3.45 -15.75
C THR A 455 -0.44 2.40 -15.06
N SER A 456 -1.01 2.71 -13.89
CA SER A 456 -1.85 1.76 -13.15
C SER A 456 -3.17 1.45 -13.87
N PHE A 457 -3.76 2.44 -14.54
CA PHE A 457 -4.93 2.21 -15.40
C PHE A 457 -4.57 1.35 -16.62
N SER A 458 -3.42 1.61 -17.27
CA SER A 458 -2.94 0.77 -18.38
C SER A 458 -2.71 -0.68 -17.95
N LEU A 459 -2.00 -0.88 -16.82
CA LEU A 459 -1.69 -2.22 -16.33
C LEU A 459 -2.89 -3.08 -16.00
N GLN A 460 -3.97 -2.47 -15.53
CA GLN A 460 -5.15 -3.24 -15.22
C GLN A 460 -5.83 -3.78 -16.49
N GLN A 461 -5.71 -3.05 -17.61
CA GLN A 461 -6.27 -3.45 -18.89
C GLN A 461 -5.38 -4.46 -19.63
N GLU A 462 -4.08 -4.45 -19.35
CA GLU A 462 -3.11 -5.30 -20.03
C GLU A 462 -2.81 -6.58 -19.26
N GLY A 463 -3.04 -7.73 -19.89
CA GLY A 463 -2.52 -9.02 -19.43
C GLY A 463 -0.98 -9.09 -19.42
N ILE A 464 -0.46 -10.16 -18.82
CA ILE A 464 0.98 -10.47 -18.80
C ILE A 464 1.38 -11.49 -19.85
N ALA A 465 0.43 -12.15 -20.52
CA ALA A 465 0.70 -13.26 -21.44
C ALA A 465 1.61 -12.90 -22.62
N ASP A 466 1.50 -11.68 -23.16
CA ASP A 466 2.26 -11.21 -24.31
C ASP A 466 3.28 -10.11 -23.93
N SER A 467 4.13 -10.40 -22.95
CA SER A 467 5.18 -9.47 -22.51
C SER A 467 6.48 -10.17 -22.14
N GLY A 468 7.62 -9.47 -22.08
CA GLY A 468 8.90 -10.10 -21.70
C GLY A 468 9.36 -11.18 -22.68
N TYR A 469 9.86 -12.31 -22.18
CA TYR A 469 10.29 -13.44 -23.03
C TYR A 469 9.23 -14.52 -23.07
N LYS A 470 8.75 -14.85 -24.26
CA LYS A 470 7.78 -15.92 -24.51
C LYS A 470 8.49 -17.22 -24.89
N TYR A 471 8.26 -18.25 -24.09
CA TYR A 471 8.70 -19.61 -24.36
C TYR A 471 7.56 -20.35 -25.04
N THR A 472 7.77 -20.71 -26.31
CA THR A 472 6.78 -21.34 -27.20
C THR A 472 6.15 -22.60 -26.62
N GLU A 473 4.93 -22.91 -27.03
CA GLU A 473 4.22 -24.11 -26.57
C GLU A 473 4.99 -25.39 -26.90
N GLN A 474 5.13 -26.26 -25.91
CA GLN A 474 5.71 -27.58 -26.08
C GLN A 474 4.84 -28.66 -25.44
N GLN A 475 4.78 -29.82 -26.10
CA GLN A 475 4.14 -31.01 -25.54
C GLN A 475 5.04 -31.60 -24.44
N ILE A 476 4.48 -31.79 -23.25
CA ILE A 476 5.13 -32.40 -22.10
C ILE A 476 4.16 -33.40 -21.48
N GLY A 477 4.41 -34.70 -21.66
CA GLY A 477 3.44 -35.73 -21.28
C GLY A 477 2.11 -35.51 -22.01
N SER A 478 1.01 -35.45 -21.25
CA SER A 478 -0.35 -35.21 -21.77
C SER A 478 -0.72 -33.73 -21.88
N TRP A 479 0.19 -32.81 -21.56
CA TRP A 479 -0.08 -31.37 -21.52
C TRP A 479 0.66 -30.61 -22.61
N ARG A 480 0.07 -29.52 -23.08
CA ARG A 480 0.74 -28.52 -23.93
C ARG A 480 0.92 -27.24 -23.13
N ILE A 481 2.17 -26.85 -22.90
CA ILE A 481 2.51 -25.74 -21.99
C ILE A 481 3.43 -24.73 -22.68
N SER A 482 3.14 -23.45 -22.48
CA SER A 482 4.03 -22.33 -22.76
C SER A 482 4.38 -21.61 -21.47
N LEU A 483 5.49 -20.85 -21.50
CA LEU A 483 5.90 -20.02 -20.38
C LEU A 483 6.12 -18.58 -20.84
N ASN A 484 6.11 -17.66 -19.90
CA ASN A 484 6.49 -16.27 -20.09
C ASN A 484 7.39 -15.81 -18.93
N ALA A 485 8.54 -15.18 -19.21
CA ALA A 485 9.35 -14.51 -18.21
C ALA A 485 9.15 -13.00 -18.21
N ILE A 486 8.81 -12.44 -17.05
CA ILE A 486 8.75 -11.00 -16.77
C ILE A 486 9.47 -10.69 -15.44
N LEU A 487 9.99 -9.48 -15.27
CA LEU A 487 10.44 -9.03 -13.93
C LEU A 487 9.24 -8.71 -13.03
N GLY A 488 8.22 -8.11 -13.63
CA GLY A 488 6.95 -7.81 -13.01
C GLY A 488 6.02 -7.12 -13.99
N PRO A 489 4.74 -6.90 -13.63
CA PRO A 489 3.75 -6.31 -14.53
C PRO A 489 4.13 -4.91 -15.03
N LEU A 490 4.87 -4.13 -14.23
CA LEU A 490 5.36 -2.78 -14.58
C LEU A 490 6.67 -2.79 -15.37
N GLU A 491 7.32 -3.94 -15.48
CA GLU A 491 8.69 -4.06 -16.00
C GLU A 491 8.73 -4.94 -17.25
N LYS A 492 7.62 -4.96 -18.02
CA LYS A 492 7.44 -5.76 -19.24
C LYS A 492 8.55 -5.51 -20.28
N GLU A 493 8.97 -4.26 -20.42
CA GLU A 493 10.00 -3.78 -21.37
C GLU A 493 11.44 -4.14 -20.97
N PHE A 494 11.67 -4.46 -19.69
CA PHE A 494 13.02 -4.75 -19.21
C PHE A 494 13.38 -6.21 -19.48
N ASN A 495 14.67 -6.48 -19.67
CA ASN A 495 15.15 -7.84 -19.84
C ASN A 495 14.78 -8.65 -18.57
N PRO A 496 13.93 -9.68 -18.69
CA PRO A 496 13.45 -10.44 -17.55
C PRO A 496 14.51 -11.37 -16.95
N ILE A 497 15.54 -11.74 -17.72
CA ILE A 497 16.60 -12.63 -17.28
C ILE A 497 17.84 -11.81 -16.92
N GLN A 498 17.92 -11.42 -15.64
CA GLN A 498 19.03 -10.64 -15.10
C GLN A 498 19.83 -11.46 -14.08
N PRO A 499 21.15 -11.64 -14.25
CA PRO A 499 21.98 -12.39 -13.32
C PRO A 499 21.80 -11.93 -11.86
N GLY A 500 21.56 -12.87 -10.96
CA GLY A 500 21.42 -12.60 -9.53
C GLY A 500 20.08 -11.98 -9.11
N ARG A 501 19.13 -11.79 -10.03
CA ARG A 501 17.78 -11.30 -9.73
C ARG A 501 16.74 -12.42 -9.74
N MET A 502 15.61 -12.15 -9.10
CA MET A 502 14.43 -12.99 -9.21
C MET A 502 13.66 -12.60 -10.48
N THR A 503 13.17 -13.60 -11.19
CA THR A 503 12.31 -13.45 -12.36
C THR A 503 11.00 -14.16 -12.10
N THR A 504 9.89 -13.57 -12.52
CA THR A 504 8.58 -14.23 -12.46
C THR A 504 8.36 -14.98 -13.77
N LEU A 505 8.18 -16.29 -13.67
CA LEU A 505 7.81 -17.15 -14.78
C LEU A 505 6.34 -17.50 -14.69
N ASN A 506 5.54 -17.07 -15.66
CA ASN A 506 4.15 -17.47 -15.80
C ASN A 506 4.07 -18.71 -16.68
N ALA A 507 3.16 -19.62 -16.33
CA ALA A 507 2.91 -20.85 -17.07
C ALA A 507 1.47 -20.87 -17.59
N PHE A 508 1.31 -21.26 -18.85
CA PHE A 508 0.01 -21.37 -19.49
C PHE A 508 -0.18 -22.80 -19.99
N ILE A 509 -1.27 -23.44 -19.56
CA ILE A 509 -1.62 -24.80 -19.97
C ILE A 509 -2.68 -24.66 -21.08
N ALA A 510 -2.27 -24.88 -22.32
CA ALA A 510 -3.14 -24.77 -23.50
C ALA A 510 -4.01 -26.01 -23.69
N GLU A 511 -3.47 -27.20 -23.41
CA GLU A 511 -4.16 -28.49 -23.51
C GLU A 511 -3.75 -29.42 -22.37
N GLY A 512 -4.64 -30.36 -22.03
CA GLY A 512 -4.48 -31.35 -20.95
C GLY A 512 -5.18 -30.93 -19.66
N ASP A 513 -5.43 -31.90 -18.78
CA ASP A 513 -6.11 -31.67 -17.49
C ASP A 513 -5.13 -31.09 -16.44
N PRO A 514 -5.28 -29.84 -15.98
CA PRO A 514 -4.40 -29.26 -14.96
C PRO A 514 -4.42 -30.03 -13.63
N GLN A 515 -5.51 -30.71 -13.28
CA GLN A 515 -5.63 -31.43 -12.00
C GLN A 515 -4.77 -32.70 -11.96
N ALA A 516 -4.48 -33.27 -13.12
CA ALA A 516 -3.57 -34.42 -13.23
C ALA A 516 -2.09 -34.07 -12.95
N ILE A 517 -1.75 -32.77 -12.88
CA ILE A 517 -0.43 -32.31 -12.45
C ILE A 517 -0.37 -32.27 -10.93
N LYS A 518 0.50 -33.10 -10.34
CA LYS A 518 0.76 -33.08 -8.90
C LYS A 518 1.64 -31.88 -8.52
N PHE A 519 2.73 -31.66 -9.26
CA PHE A 519 3.55 -30.45 -9.11
C PHE A 519 4.20 -30.05 -10.43
N MET A 520 4.36 -28.75 -10.62
CA MET A 520 5.10 -28.16 -11.73
C MET A 520 6.26 -27.33 -11.17
N TYR A 521 7.43 -27.47 -11.78
CA TYR A 521 8.65 -26.81 -11.32
C TYR A 521 9.42 -26.18 -12.48
N VAL A 522 9.99 -25.00 -12.23
CA VAL A 522 10.87 -24.30 -13.18
C VAL A 522 12.26 -24.10 -12.62
N LYS A 523 13.28 -24.22 -13.48
CA LYS A 523 14.68 -24.03 -13.10
C LYS A 523 15.53 -23.57 -14.27
N PRO A 524 16.47 -22.62 -14.11
CA PRO A 524 17.33 -22.15 -15.20
C PRO A 524 18.52 -23.09 -15.48
N LYS A 525 18.37 -24.37 -15.11
CA LYS A 525 19.39 -25.42 -15.27
C LYS A 525 18.73 -26.78 -15.21
N LYS A 526 19.26 -27.74 -15.97
CA LYS A 526 18.82 -29.14 -15.94
C LYS A 526 18.79 -29.67 -14.49
N PRO A 527 17.64 -30.14 -13.99
CA PRO A 527 17.56 -30.73 -12.65
C PRO A 527 18.43 -31.98 -12.59
N ARG A 528 19.33 -32.04 -11.60
CA ARG A 528 20.19 -33.21 -11.35
C ARG A 528 19.44 -34.35 -10.66
N THR A 529 18.41 -34.02 -9.89
CA THR A 529 17.59 -34.95 -9.12
C THR A 529 16.12 -34.52 -9.17
N THR A 530 15.21 -35.45 -8.90
CA THR A 530 13.77 -35.20 -8.73
C THR A 530 13.42 -34.62 -7.36
N ARG A 531 14.36 -34.63 -6.39
CA ARG A 531 14.17 -34.08 -5.04
C ARG A 531 14.30 -32.56 -4.95
N ALA A 532 14.97 -31.92 -5.90
CA ALA A 532 15.13 -30.46 -5.96
C ALA A 532 14.89 -29.93 -7.39
N PRO A 533 13.67 -30.16 -7.93
CA PRO A 533 13.37 -29.95 -9.34
C PRO A 533 13.38 -28.47 -9.74
N GLY A 534 13.12 -27.53 -8.83
CA GLY A 534 13.17 -26.10 -9.10
C GLY A 534 12.28 -25.28 -8.17
N SER A 535 11.96 -24.05 -8.57
CA SER A 535 10.89 -23.26 -7.95
C SER A 535 9.54 -23.89 -8.32
N VAL A 536 8.66 -24.08 -7.34
CA VAL A 536 7.29 -24.58 -7.58
C VAL A 536 6.49 -23.51 -8.32
N VAL A 537 5.77 -23.93 -9.36
CA VAL A 537 4.73 -23.12 -10.00
C VAL A 537 3.46 -23.24 -9.18
N HIS A 538 2.88 -22.10 -8.84
CA HIS A 538 1.67 -21.99 -8.03
C HIS A 538 0.78 -20.87 -8.57
N GLY A 539 -0.49 -20.88 -8.20
CA GLY A 539 -1.44 -19.81 -8.52
C GLY A 539 -2.77 -20.39 -8.98
N ALA A 540 -3.69 -19.50 -9.31
CA ALA A 540 -4.93 -19.89 -9.96
C ALA A 540 -4.69 -20.11 -11.47
N ILE A 541 -5.62 -20.79 -12.14
CA ILE A 541 -5.62 -20.90 -13.62
C ILE A 541 -5.56 -19.50 -14.25
N GLY A 542 -4.78 -19.31 -15.32
CA GLY A 542 -4.51 -18.00 -15.91
C GLY A 542 -3.48 -17.14 -15.15
N ASN A 543 -3.10 -17.53 -13.92
CA ASN A 543 -2.03 -16.90 -13.13
C ASN A 543 -1.06 -17.92 -12.50
N LEU A 544 -0.79 -19.04 -13.18
CA LEU A 544 0.20 -19.98 -12.69
C LEU A 544 1.57 -19.33 -12.85
N HIS A 545 2.31 -19.16 -11.77
CA HIS A 545 3.60 -18.51 -11.78
C HIS A 545 4.59 -19.11 -10.78
N ALA A 546 5.88 -18.85 -11.00
CA ALA A 546 6.94 -19.16 -10.08
C ALA A 546 7.95 -18.02 -10.03
N HIS A 547 8.41 -17.70 -8.82
CA HIS A 547 9.56 -16.82 -8.64
C HIS A 547 10.84 -17.66 -8.77
N MET A 548 11.54 -17.46 -9.88
CA MET A 548 12.74 -18.20 -10.23
C MET A 548 14.00 -17.35 -9.96
N PRO A 549 14.96 -17.82 -9.15
CA PRO A 549 16.24 -17.16 -8.99
C PRO A 549 17.11 -17.37 -10.23
N VAL A 550 17.59 -16.28 -10.83
CA VAL A 550 18.52 -16.33 -11.96
C VAL A 550 19.96 -16.45 -11.44
N PRO A 551 20.78 -17.40 -11.94
CA PRO A 551 22.16 -17.56 -11.50
C PRO A 551 22.99 -16.30 -11.72
N GLN A 552 23.94 -16.04 -10.82
CA GLN A 552 24.92 -14.94 -10.92
C GLN A 552 25.78 -15.01 -12.19
N LYS A 553 25.96 -16.20 -12.75
CA LYS A 553 26.68 -16.43 -14.00
C LYS A 553 25.79 -17.23 -14.94
N LEU A 554 25.44 -16.61 -16.07
CA LEU A 554 24.70 -17.25 -17.15
C LEU A 554 25.68 -17.78 -18.20
N LYS A 555 25.42 -18.99 -18.69
CA LYS A 555 26.09 -19.51 -19.88
C LYS A 555 25.29 -19.11 -21.11
N GLU A 556 25.94 -18.94 -22.25
CA GLU A 556 25.25 -18.63 -23.52
C GLU A 556 24.27 -19.75 -23.93
N ASP A 557 24.59 -21.01 -23.61
CA ASP A 557 23.75 -22.18 -23.87
C ASP A 557 22.79 -22.52 -22.71
N ALA A 558 22.57 -21.58 -21.78
CA ALA A 558 21.68 -21.82 -20.64
C ALA A 558 20.26 -22.14 -21.12
N LYS A 559 19.62 -23.08 -20.43
CA LYS A 559 18.25 -23.52 -20.74
C LYS A 559 17.34 -23.34 -19.54
N LEU A 560 16.13 -22.87 -19.79
CA LEU A 560 15.02 -22.95 -18.85
C LEU A 560 14.43 -24.35 -18.91
N TRP A 561 14.37 -25.03 -17.77
CA TRP A 561 13.79 -26.36 -17.62
C TRP A 561 12.45 -26.30 -16.90
N LEU A 562 11.46 -26.97 -17.45
CA LEU A 562 10.18 -27.26 -16.83
C LEU A 562 10.13 -28.74 -16.46
N THR A 563 9.70 -29.06 -15.25
CA THR A 563 9.50 -30.43 -14.78
C THR A 563 8.09 -30.57 -14.22
N ILE A 564 7.36 -31.57 -14.69
CA ILE A 564 6.04 -31.95 -14.17
C ILE A 564 6.17 -33.28 -13.45
N GLU A 565 5.64 -33.34 -12.24
CA GLU A 565 5.34 -34.57 -11.50
C GLU A 565 3.83 -34.81 -11.60
N ASP A 566 3.42 -36.00 -12.05
CA ASP A 566 2.02 -36.43 -12.01
C ASP A 566 1.69 -37.17 -10.70
N TRP A 567 0.43 -37.54 -10.52
CA TRP A 567 0.00 -38.28 -9.31
C TRP A 567 0.51 -39.71 -9.24
N GLU A 568 0.88 -40.31 -10.37
CA GLU A 568 1.48 -41.66 -10.42
C GLU A 568 2.96 -41.68 -9.97
N GLY A 569 3.59 -40.50 -9.94
CA GLY A 569 4.99 -40.30 -9.60
C GLY A 569 5.92 -40.27 -10.82
N ASN A 570 5.37 -40.17 -12.03
CA ASN A 570 6.16 -39.99 -13.25
C ASN A 570 6.64 -38.54 -13.36
N PHE A 571 7.84 -38.38 -13.92
CA PHE A 571 8.44 -37.06 -14.14
C PHE A 571 8.61 -36.78 -15.63
N TYR A 572 7.94 -35.74 -16.11
CA TYR A 572 8.07 -35.24 -17.47
C TYR A 572 8.93 -33.98 -17.47
N LYS A 573 9.79 -33.81 -18.47
CA LYS A 573 10.72 -32.68 -18.54
C LYS A 573 10.79 -32.14 -19.95
N THR A 574 10.82 -30.82 -20.04
CA THR A 574 11.17 -30.13 -21.28
C THR A 574 12.04 -28.91 -21.01
N SER A 575 12.56 -28.28 -22.06
CA SER A 575 13.39 -27.10 -21.93
C SER A 575 13.35 -26.18 -23.15
N TRP A 576 13.60 -24.90 -22.88
CA TRP A 576 13.81 -23.86 -23.89
C TRP A 576 15.18 -23.22 -23.68
N PRO A 577 15.77 -22.59 -24.71
CA PRO A 577 16.85 -21.63 -24.51
C PRO A 577 16.42 -20.56 -23.52
N LEU A 578 17.26 -20.26 -22.52
CA LEU A 578 16.90 -19.33 -21.47
C LEU A 578 16.76 -17.90 -22.01
N LEU A 579 17.62 -17.56 -22.98
CA LEU A 579 17.64 -16.30 -23.71
C LEU A 579 16.93 -16.46 -25.06
N PRO A 580 16.47 -15.37 -25.68
CA PRO A 580 15.81 -15.41 -26.98
C PRO A 580 16.69 -16.03 -28.07
N ASP A 581 16.07 -16.88 -28.89
CA ASP A 581 16.65 -17.49 -30.09
C ASP A 581 15.75 -17.28 -31.32
N ASP A 582 14.67 -16.50 -31.18
CA ASP A 582 13.65 -16.17 -32.18
C ASP A 582 12.91 -17.39 -32.78
N GLU A 583 13.11 -18.58 -32.21
CA GLU A 583 12.46 -19.83 -32.62
C GLU A 583 11.63 -20.40 -31.47
N LYS A 584 12.28 -20.69 -30.34
CA LYS A 584 11.67 -21.32 -29.17
C LYS A 584 11.43 -20.33 -28.05
N THR A 585 12.26 -19.31 -27.97
CA THR A 585 12.17 -18.21 -27.01
C THR A 585 12.16 -16.91 -27.78
N ILE A 586 11.04 -16.19 -27.73
CA ILE A 586 10.77 -14.99 -28.49
C ILE A 586 10.83 -13.80 -27.54
N ASP A 587 11.53 -12.73 -27.93
CA ASP A 587 11.49 -11.45 -27.22
C ASP A 587 10.27 -10.65 -27.67
N LEU A 588 9.34 -10.36 -26.75
CA LEU A 588 8.10 -9.62 -27.03
C LEU A 588 8.18 -8.14 -26.62
N ARG A 589 9.37 -7.66 -26.29
CA ARG A 589 9.64 -6.30 -25.82
C ARG A 589 9.98 -5.35 -26.97
#